data_AF-A0A369UTU6-F1
#
_entry.id   AF-A0A369UTU6-F1
#
_cell.length_a   1.000
_cell.length_b   1.000
_cell.length_c   1.000
_cell.angle_alpha   90.00
_cell.angle_beta   90.00
_cell.angle_gamma   90.00
#
_symmetry.space_group_name_H-M   'P 1'
#
loop_
_entity.id
_entity.type
_entity.pdbx_description
1 polymer ?
#
loop_
_entity_poly.entity_id
_entity_poly.type
_entity_poly.pdbx_seq_one_letter_code
_entity_poly.pdbx_strand_id
1 'polypeptide(L)'
;MAGFRSPSPGLRTPRPAAFGADPSGERMARIRRSPHFSDGVFQNPGGTARTRPSGSAREFARVYFDRESRLRRAPRGPVPVHATTLADLARPPATGLRLTWMGHSSVLAEIDGQRVLFDPVWGERCSPFPFAGPKRLHPAPVPLAALGPVDVVVISHDHYDHLDMPTIKALAGTDTLFAVPLGVGAHLEHWGVPAGRLRELDWHESTRVGGLTLTATPARHFCGRGLRNTQHTLWASWVVAGDEHRVYHSGDTGYFDGFRDIGAAHGPFDATMIQIGAYSHFWPKNHTDYTPLPGMWPDIHMTPAEGVQTHLDLQGGAPGGVLLPIHWGTFNLAPHAWAEPGEWT
;
A
#
# COMPACT_ATOMS: atom_id res chain seq x y z
N MET A 1 -51.67 22.90 -22.87
CA MET A 1 -50.59 23.20 -21.90
C MET A 1 -50.44 22.00 -20.98
N ALA A 2 -49.39 21.20 -21.16
CA ALA A 2 -49.03 20.12 -20.23
C ALA A 2 -47.64 20.45 -19.70
N GLY A 3 -47.58 20.87 -18.43
CA GLY A 3 -46.33 21.23 -17.77
C GLY A 3 -45.55 19.98 -17.38
N PHE A 4 -44.32 19.87 -17.86
CA PHE A 4 -43.34 18.90 -17.38
C PHE A 4 -42.89 19.30 -15.98
N ARG A 5 -43.14 18.44 -14.98
CA ARG A 5 -42.52 18.55 -13.66
C ARG A 5 -41.09 18.01 -13.75
N SER A 6 -40.11 18.86 -13.45
CA SER A 6 -38.72 18.45 -13.23
C SER A 6 -38.64 17.46 -12.04
N PRO A 7 -37.89 16.36 -12.14
CA PRO A 7 -37.66 15.48 -11.01
C PRO A 7 -36.81 16.21 -9.97
N SER A 8 -37.28 16.23 -8.72
CA SER A 8 -36.55 16.77 -7.57
C SER A 8 -35.19 16.06 -7.43
N PRO A 9 -34.11 16.77 -7.05
CA PRO A 9 -32.83 16.14 -6.77
C PRO A 9 -33.02 15.26 -5.54
N GLY A 10 -32.99 13.95 -5.73
CA GLY A 10 -33.05 12.99 -4.63
C GLY A 10 -31.94 13.29 -3.62
N LEU A 11 -32.29 13.29 -2.34
CA LEU A 11 -31.35 13.40 -1.22
C LEU A 11 -30.26 12.33 -1.38
N ARG A 12 -29.07 12.74 -1.86
CA ARG A 12 -27.86 11.92 -1.74
C ARG A 12 -27.51 11.89 -0.27
N THR A 13 -27.64 10.72 0.37
CA THR A 13 -27.05 10.48 1.69
C THR A 13 -25.58 10.91 1.67
N PRO A 14 -25.11 11.70 2.66
CA PRO A 14 -23.73 12.17 2.67
C PRO A 14 -22.78 10.96 2.70
N ARG A 15 -21.90 10.88 1.70
CA ARG A 15 -20.82 9.88 1.62
C ARG A 15 -19.77 10.26 2.68
N PRO A 16 -19.35 9.35 3.58
CA PRO A 16 -18.29 9.65 4.55
C PRO A 16 -17.03 10.22 3.89
N ALA A 17 -16.41 11.22 4.50
CA ALA A 17 -15.22 11.89 3.93
C ALA A 17 -14.05 10.91 3.64
N ALA A 18 -13.98 9.81 4.39
CA ALA A 18 -12.96 8.78 4.22
C ALA A 18 -12.97 8.09 2.84
N PHE A 19 -14.08 8.20 2.11
CA PHE A 19 -14.16 7.72 0.73
C PHE A 19 -13.36 8.57 -0.28
N GLY A 20 -12.90 9.77 0.10
CA GLY A 20 -12.16 10.66 -0.77
C GLY A 20 -13.00 11.29 -1.89
N ALA A 21 -12.32 11.88 -2.87
CA ALA A 21 -12.90 12.46 -4.08
C ALA A 21 -12.34 11.83 -5.35
N ASP A 22 -13.16 11.75 -6.40
CA ASP A 22 -12.74 11.25 -7.71
C ASP A 22 -11.89 12.30 -8.45
N PRO A 23 -10.88 11.90 -9.25
CA PRO A 23 -10.10 12.84 -10.04
C PRO A 23 -10.97 13.58 -11.05
N SER A 24 -10.67 14.86 -11.27
CA SER A 24 -11.41 15.73 -12.19
C SER A 24 -10.48 16.79 -12.82
N GLY A 25 -11.01 17.60 -13.74
CA GLY A 25 -10.25 18.71 -14.35
C GLY A 25 -8.94 18.26 -15.03
N GLU A 26 -7.87 19.00 -14.77
CA GLU A 26 -6.53 18.73 -15.32
C GLU A 26 -6.03 17.33 -14.92
N ARG A 27 -6.21 16.92 -13.66
CA ARG A 27 -5.79 15.61 -13.15
C ARG A 27 -6.40 14.47 -13.95
N MET A 28 -7.70 14.53 -14.23
CA MET A 28 -8.36 13.52 -15.05
C MET A 28 -7.89 13.59 -16.52
N ALA A 29 -7.61 14.79 -17.03
CA ALA A 29 -7.05 14.93 -18.37
C ALA A 29 -5.64 14.31 -18.45
N ARG A 30 -4.82 14.43 -17.41
CA ARG A 30 -3.49 13.78 -17.32
C ARG A 30 -3.61 12.27 -17.23
N ILE A 31 -4.51 11.74 -16.39
CA ILE A 31 -4.81 10.29 -16.33
C ILE A 31 -5.14 9.74 -17.73
N ARG A 32 -6.02 10.41 -18.48
CA ARG A 32 -6.41 9.98 -19.84
C ARG A 32 -5.28 10.04 -20.87
N ARG A 33 -4.22 10.81 -20.61
CA ARG A 33 -3.02 10.89 -21.47
C ARG A 33 -1.95 9.88 -21.08
N SER A 34 -2.09 9.21 -19.93
CA SER A 34 -1.14 8.17 -19.51
C SER A 34 -1.10 7.05 -20.54
N PRO A 35 0.09 6.56 -20.92
CA PRO A 35 0.22 5.36 -21.77
C PRO A 35 -0.26 4.09 -21.05
N HIS A 36 -0.42 4.12 -19.73
CA HIS A 36 -0.86 3.01 -18.90
C HIS A 36 -2.36 3.01 -18.63
N PHE A 37 -3.10 3.99 -19.16
CA PHE A 37 -4.54 4.12 -19.01
C PHE A 37 -5.27 3.80 -20.32
N SER A 38 -6.07 2.74 -20.34
CA SER A 38 -6.90 2.35 -21.49
C SER A 38 -8.25 1.83 -21.03
N ASP A 39 -9.25 1.90 -21.91
CA ASP A 39 -10.60 1.38 -21.63
C ASP A 39 -11.24 1.92 -20.34
N GLY A 40 -10.84 3.14 -19.95
CA GLY A 40 -11.35 3.83 -18.77
C GLY A 40 -10.72 3.42 -17.43
N VAL A 41 -9.67 2.59 -17.43
CA VAL A 41 -8.95 2.16 -16.22
C VAL A 41 -7.43 2.07 -16.47
N PHE A 42 -6.64 2.09 -15.40
CA PHE A 42 -5.22 1.75 -15.50
C PHE A 42 -5.05 0.24 -15.74
N GLN A 43 -4.04 -0.13 -16.53
CA GLN A 43 -3.76 -1.51 -16.92
C GLN A 43 -2.57 -2.07 -16.15
N ASN A 44 -2.68 -3.33 -15.72
CA ASN A 44 -1.60 -4.02 -15.02
C ASN A 44 -0.43 -4.34 -15.98
N PRO A 45 0.84 -4.27 -15.51
CA PRO A 45 1.98 -4.69 -16.31
C PRO A 45 1.91 -6.21 -16.56
N GLY A 46 2.36 -6.65 -17.74
CA GLY A 46 2.30 -8.06 -18.13
C GLY A 46 0.90 -8.58 -18.49
N GLY A 47 -0.12 -7.71 -18.53
CA GLY A 47 -1.47 -8.05 -18.96
C GLY A 47 -2.47 -8.18 -17.81
N THR A 48 -3.60 -8.83 -18.08
CA THR A 48 -4.73 -8.93 -17.13
C THR A 48 -4.32 -9.60 -15.81
N ALA A 49 -4.59 -8.92 -14.69
CA ALA A 49 -4.41 -9.49 -13.35
C ALA A 49 -5.75 -9.92 -12.75
N ARG A 50 -5.79 -11.09 -12.10
CA ARG A 50 -6.97 -11.56 -11.35
C ARG A 50 -7.05 -10.87 -10.01
N THR A 51 -7.85 -9.80 -9.97
CA THR A 51 -8.13 -8.99 -8.77
C THR A 51 -9.31 -9.53 -7.93
N ARG A 52 -9.97 -10.60 -8.40
CA ARG A 52 -11.18 -11.16 -7.77
C ARG A 52 -11.02 -12.66 -7.48
N PRO A 53 -11.71 -13.16 -6.43
CA PRO A 53 -11.77 -14.58 -6.09
C PRO A 53 -12.00 -15.47 -7.30
N SER A 54 -11.10 -16.43 -7.51
CA SER A 54 -11.38 -17.59 -8.33
C SER A 54 -12.35 -18.52 -7.58
N GLY A 55 -13.26 -19.19 -8.29
CA GLY A 55 -14.21 -20.15 -7.70
C GLY A 55 -15.58 -19.58 -7.32
N SER A 56 -16.40 -20.41 -6.67
CA SER A 56 -17.79 -20.05 -6.34
C SER A 56 -17.90 -19.28 -5.02
N ALA A 57 -18.90 -18.40 -4.89
CA ALA A 57 -19.18 -17.69 -3.64
C ALA A 57 -19.39 -18.63 -2.43
N ARG A 58 -19.86 -19.86 -2.67
CA ARG A 58 -20.04 -20.90 -1.64
C ARG A 58 -18.70 -21.43 -1.11
N GLU A 59 -17.75 -21.67 -2.00
CA GLU A 59 -16.41 -22.13 -1.65
C GLU A 59 -15.67 -21.04 -0.86
N PHE A 60 -15.79 -19.79 -1.31
CA PHE A 60 -15.30 -18.64 -0.57
C PHE A 60 -15.88 -18.57 0.85
N ALA A 61 -17.21 -18.67 0.98
CA ALA A 61 -17.86 -18.64 2.28
C ALA A 61 -17.37 -19.79 3.19
N ARG A 62 -17.20 -21.00 2.65
CA ARG A 62 -16.70 -22.15 3.40
C ARG A 62 -15.32 -21.87 4.01
N VAL A 63 -14.38 -21.34 3.24
CA VAL A 63 -13.03 -21.02 3.74
C VAL A 63 -13.08 -19.83 4.70
N TYR A 64 -13.80 -18.78 4.34
CA TYR A 64 -13.84 -17.57 5.14
C TYR A 64 -14.50 -17.80 6.52
N PHE A 65 -15.52 -18.65 6.59
CA PHE A 65 -16.25 -18.99 7.81
C PHE A 65 -15.77 -20.26 8.52
N ASP A 66 -14.75 -20.95 8.00
CA ASP A 66 -14.16 -22.11 8.68
C ASP A 66 -13.62 -21.72 10.08
N ARG A 67 -14.10 -22.44 11.10
CA ARG A 67 -13.88 -22.08 12.50
C ARG A 67 -12.40 -22.16 12.89
N GLU A 68 -11.71 -23.21 12.46
CA GLU A 68 -10.31 -23.45 12.83
C GLU A 68 -9.37 -22.42 12.20
N SER A 69 -9.54 -22.11 10.92
CA SER A 69 -8.76 -21.06 10.26
C SER A 69 -9.04 -19.70 10.89
N ARG A 70 -10.31 -19.34 11.16
CA ARG A 70 -10.67 -18.08 11.82
C ARG A 70 -9.99 -17.87 13.16
N LEU A 71 -9.86 -18.92 13.97
CA LEU A 71 -9.18 -18.85 15.27
C LEU A 71 -7.67 -18.56 15.15
N ARG A 72 -7.07 -18.80 13.97
CA ARG A 72 -5.66 -18.52 13.68
C ARG A 72 -5.41 -17.17 13.01
N ARG A 73 -6.46 -16.42 12.63
CA ARG A 73 -6.31 -15.11 11.97
C ARG A 73 -6.19 -13.93 12.95
N ALA A 74 -6.09 -14.22 14.25
CA ALA A 74 -5.85 -13.24 15.29
C ALA A 74 -4.89 -13.82 16.34
N PRO A 75 -4.09 -12.98 17.00
CA PRO A 75 -3.21 -13.41 18.06
C PRO A 75 -4.01 -13.89 19.28
N ARG A 76 -3.47 -14.86 20.02
CA ARG A 76 -4.08 -15.38 21.26
C ARG A 76 -3.91 -14.42 22.45
N GLY A 77 -3.00 -13.46 22.35
CA GLY A 77 -2.70 -12.46 23.37
C GLY A 77 -2.14 -11.19 22.74
N PRO A 78 -1.70 -10.23 23.55
CA PRO A 78 -1.07 -9.01 23.05
C PRO A 78 0.15 -9.35 22.18
N VAL A 79 0.21 -8.74 21.00
CA VAL A 79 1.43 -8.79 20.16
C VAL A 79 2.47 -7.89 20.81
N PRO A 80 3.70 -8.38 21.08
CA PRO A 80 4.78 -7.52 21.56
C PRO A 80 5.06 -6.41 20.56
N VAL A 81 5.06 -5.17 21.03
CA VAL A 81 5.43 -4.00 20.22
C VAL A 81 6.69 -3.40 20.83
N HIS A 82 7.74 -3.27 20.03
CA HIS A 82 8.91 -2.53 20.47
C HIS A 82 8.52 -1.07 20.65
N ALA A 83 8.65 -0.57 21.88
CA ALA A 83 8.35 0.82 22.20
C ALA A 83 9.50 1.71 21.74
N THR A 84 9.63 1.91 20.42
CA THR A 84 10.52 2.94 19.87
C THR A 84 10.17 4.26 20.56
N THR A 85 11.13 4.95 21.14
CA THR A 85 10.87 6.23 21.80
C THR A 85 11.15 7.39 20.86
N LEU A 86 10.60 8.57 21.18
CA LEU A 86 11.03 9.81 20.51
C LEU A 86 12.56 10.00 20.61
N ALA A 87 13.17 9.58 21.73
CA ALA A 87 14.62 9.65 21.91
C ALA A 87 15.39 8.71 20.97
N ASP A 88 14.80 7.56 20.61
CA ASP A 88 15.39 6.65 19.62
C ASP A 88 15.37 7.26 18.22
N LEU A 89 14.22 7.84 17.85
CA LEU A 89 14.06 8.52 16.56
C LEU A 89 14.85 9.83 16.49
N ALA A 90 15.11 10.50 17.62
CA ALA A 90 15.88 11.75 17.64
C ALA A 90 17.38 11.55 17.33
N ARG A 91 17.91 10.33 17.51
CA ARG A 91 19.30 10.00 17.16
C ARG A 91 19.41 9.78 15.64
N PRO A 92 20.30 10.47 14.92
CA PRO A 92 20.51 10.22 13.49
C PRO A 92 20.92 8.75 13.22
N PRO A 93 20.57 8.19 12.05
CA PRO A 93 21.06 6.88 11.63
C PRO A 93 22.58 6.83 11.57
N ALA A 94 23.18 5.75 12.08
CA ALA A 94 24.63 5.62 12.15
C ALA A 94 25.33 5.61 10.77
N THR A 95 24.65 5.07 9.76
CA THR A 95 25.17 4.97 8.39
C THR A 95 24.52 5.96 7.43
N GLY A 96 23.59 6.80 7.88
CA GLY A 96 22.74 7.60 7.00
C GLY A 96 21.44 6.89 6.56
N LEU A 97 21.28 5.59 6.83
CA LEU A 97 20.07 4.82 6.57
C LEU A 97 19.52 4.13 7.84
N ARG A 98 18.24 4.34 8.15
CA ARG A 98 17.49 3.58 9.16
C ARG A 98 16.06 3.34 8.69
N LEU A 99 15.61 2.10 8.74
CA LEU A 99 14.21 1.74 8.52
C LEU A 99 13.56 1.35 9.85
N THR A 100 12.42 1.97 10.15
CA THR A 100 11.61 1.64 11.33
C THR A 100 10.23 1.20 10.89
N TRP A 101 9.91 -0.08 11.09
CA TRP A 101 8.60 -0.63 10.76
C TRP A 101 7.55 -0.18 11.77
N MET A 102 6.53 0.53 11.29
CA MET A 102 5.43 1.09 12.09
C MET A 102 4.18 0.16 12.09
N GLY A 103 4.32 -1.03 11.51
CA GLY A 103 3.25 -2.00 11.28
C GLY A 103 2.64 -1.89 9.88
N HIS A 104 2.12 -3.02 9.39
CA HIS A 104 1.55 -3.18 8.05
C HIS A 104 2.55 -2.77 6.96
N SER A 105 2.18 -1.89 6.03
CA SER A 105 3.09 -1.29 5.05
C SER A 105 3.67 0.06 5.47
N SER A 106 3.38 0.51 6.70
CA SER A 106 3.90 1.77 7.22
C SER A 106 5.36 1.61 7.66
N VAL A 107 6.26 2.33 6.99
CA VAL A 107 7.69 2.36 7.32
C VAL A 107 8.16 3.81 7.37
N LEU A 108 8.83 4.19 8.45
CA LEU A 108 9.63 5.41 8.48
C LEU A 108 11.05 5.07 8.02
N ALA A 109 11.46 5.64 6.89
CA ALA A 109 12.83 5.60 6.42
C ALA A 109 13.51 6.94 6.72
N GLU A 110 14.62 6.89 7.44
CA GLU A 110 15.57 7.99 7.51
C GLU A 110 16.71 7.66 6.57
N ILE A 111 16.83 8.42 5.48
CA ILE A 111 17.70 8.14 4.35
C ILE A 111 18.37 9.44 3.89
N ASP A 112 19.70 9.47 3.90
CA ASP A 112 20.53 10.59 3.44
C ASP A 112 20.11 11.94 4.03
N GLY A 113 19.80 11.93 5.32
CA GLY A 113 19.40 13.12 6.07
C GLY A 113 17.93 13.52 5.94
N GLN A 114 17.11 12.73 5.23
CA GLN A 114 15.68 12.99 5.04
C GLN A 114 14.79 11.89 5.63
N ARG A 115 13.56 12.24 5.98
CA ARG A 115 12.52 11.36 6.52
C ARG A 115 11.42 11.11 5.52
N VAL A 116 11.33 9.86 5.07
CA VAL A 116 10.29 9.36 4.17
C VAL A 116 9.36 8.45 4.94
N LEU A 117 8.06 8.72 4.88
CA LEU A 117 7.04 7.90 5.52
C LEU A 117 6.18 7.21 4.46
N PHE A 118 6.36 5.89 4.33
CA PHE A 118 5.62 5.08 3.36
C PHE A 118 4.28 4.63 3.93
N ASP A 119 3.22 4.67 3.13
CA ASP A 119 1.87 4.14 3.40
C ASP A 119 1.41 4.26 4.87
N PRO A 120 1.32 5.49 5.42
CA PRO A 120 1.14 5.67 6.86
C PRO A 120 -0.30 5.42 7.30
N VAL A 121 -0.48 4.45 8.19
CA VAL A 121 -1.78 4.08 8.78
C VAL A 121 -1.71 4.02 10.31
N TRP A 122 -2.08 5.15 10.94
CA TRP A 122 -2.27 5.24 12.40
C TRP A 122 -3.71 4.97 12.83
N GLY A 123 -4.67 4.98 11.90
CA GLY A 123 -6.05 4.61 12.16
C GLY A 123 -6.21 3.23 12.81
N GLU A 124 -7.23 3.09 13.66
CA GLU A 124 -7.55 1.81 14.32
C GLU A 124 -8.09 0.77 13.32
N ARG A 125 -8.70 1.24 12.21
CA ARG A 125 -9.35 0.40 11.20
C ARG A 125 -9.02 0.82 9.78
N CYS A 126 -8.85 -0.16 8.90
CA CYS A 126 -8.76 0.04 7.45
C CYS A 126 -10.17 0.09 6.87
N SER A 127 -10.87 1.21 7.04
CA SER A 127 -12.28 1.31 6.68
C SER A 127 -12.75 2.75 6.50
N PRO A 128 -13.76 3.00 5.65
CA PRO A 128 -14.44 4.30 5.62
C PRO A 128 -15.31 4.56 6.85
N PHE A 129 -15.52 3.55 7.71
CA PHE A 129 -16.37 3.62 8.89
C PHE A 129 -15.58 3.35 10.17
N PRO A 130 -15.77 4.14 11.24
CA PRO A 130 -15.05 3.93 12.50
C PRO A 130 -15.48 2.67 13.26
N PHE A 131 -16.66 2.11 12.96
CA PHE A 131 -17.26 0.98 13.68
C PHE A 131 -17.18 -0.36 12.91
N ALA A 132 -16.76 -0.35 11.64
CA ALA A 132 -16.79 -1.54 10.78
C ALA A 132 -15.46 -1.69 10.02
N GLY A 133 -15.17 -2.91 9.56
CA GLY A 133 -13.96 -3.21 8.78
C GLY A 133 -12.77 -3.70 9.62
N PRO A 134 -11.68 -4.14 8.96
CA PRO A 134 -10.50 -4.70 9.62
C PRO A 134 -9.96 -3.78 10.70
N LYS A 135 -9.77 -4.33 11.90
CA LYS A 135 -9.17 -3.62 13.03
C LYS A 135 -7.72 -4.08 13.21
N ARG A 136 -6.86 -3.14 13.54
CA ARG A 136 -5.45 -3.35 13.87
C ARG A 136 -5.29 -4.34 15.04
N LEU A 137 -4.33 -5.27 14.93
CA LEU A 137 -4.04 -6.34 15.90
C LEU A 137 -3.17 -5.87 17.08
N HIS A 138 -2.41 -4.79 16.90
CA HIS A 138 -1.52 -4.20 17.90
C HIS A 138 -1.44 -2.68 17.69
N PRO A 139 -1.32 -1.85 18.73
CA PRO A 139 -1.25 -0.39 18.54
C PRO A 139 -0.10 0.01 17.61
N ALA A 140 -0.21 1.19 16.98
CA ALA A 140 0.94 1.78 16.29
C ALA A 140 2.10 1.93 17.30
N PRO A 141 3.36 1.62 16.92
CA PRO A 141 4.47 1.57 17.88
C PRO A 141 4.71 2.90 18.61
N VAL A 142 4.43 4.02 17.93
CA VAL A 142 4.53 5.37 18.49
C VAL A 142 3.37 6.24 18.01
N PRO A 143 3.00 7.29 18.76
CA PRO A 143 2.10 8.33 18.25
C PRO A 143 2.67 9.01 17.01
N LEU A 144 1.83 9.41 16.06
CA LEU A 144 2.26 10.07 14.82
C LEU A 144 3.09 11.33 15.08
N ALA A 145 2.70 12.12 16.09
CA ALA A 145 3.44 13.33 16.49
C ALA A 145 4.86 13.04 17.02
N ALA A 146 5.13 11.82 17.48
CA ALA A 146 6.45 11.41 17.96
C ALA A 146 7.44 11.08 16.83
N LEU A 147 6.99 11.06 15.56
CA LEU A 147 7.91 10.89 14.42
C LEU A 147 8.79 12.13 14.19
N GLY A 148 8.41 13.29 14.73
CA GLY A 148 9.02 14.57 14.37
C GLY A 148 8.67 14.99 12.93
N PRO A 149 9.45 15.90 12.33
CA PRO A 149 9.24 16.33 10.95
C PRO A 149 9.36 15.16 9.97
N VAL A 150 8.42 15.06 9.04
CA VAL A 150 8.45 14.13 7.90
C VAL A 150 8.57 14.96 6.63
N ASP A 151 9.62 14.74 5.84
CA ASP A 151 9.88 15.53 4.63
C ASP A 151 8.89 15.16 3.52
N VAL A 152 8.66 13.86 3.34
CA VAL A 152 7.73 13.35 2.33
C VAL A 152 7.01 12.09 2.78
N VAL A 153 5.72 12.06 2.53
CA VAL A 153 4.91 10.83 2.58
C VAL A 153 4.87 10.22 1.19
N VAL A 154 5.08 8.92 1.12
CA VAL A 154 4.95 8.13 -0.11
C VAL A 154 3.73 7.24 0.01
N ILE A 155 2.81 7.32 -0.95
CA ILE A 155 1.63 6.47 -1.02
C ILE A 155 1.77 5.51 -2.20
N SER A 156 1.58 4.22 -2.00
CA SER A 156 1.58 3.23 -3.06
C SER A 156 0.28 3.21 -3.85
N HIS A 157 -0.88 3.29 -3.18
CA HIS A 157 -2.20 3.30 -3.81
C HIS A 157 -3.29 3.74 -2.82
N ASP A 158 -4.55 3.74 -3.25
CA ASP A 158 -5.66 4.36 -2.52
C ASP A 158 -6.46 3.44 -1.59
N HIS A 159 -6.05 2.20 -1.30
CA HIS A 159 -6.80 1.36 -0.36
C HIS A 159 -6.70 1.87 1.08
N TYR A 160 -7.67 1.50 1.92
CA TYR A 160 -7.83 2.03 3.27
C TYR A 160 -6.69 1.64 4.23
N ASP A 161 -5.98 0.55 3.93
CA ASP A 161 -4.83 0.06 4.68
C ASP A 161 -3.48 0.60 4.19
N HIS A 162 -3.48 1.44 3.15
CA HIS A 162 -2.31 2.18 2.64
C HIS A 162 -2.49 3.70 2.68
N LEU A 163 -3.75 4.16 2.58
CA LEU A 163 -4.13 5.55 2.57
C LEU A 163 -5.21 5.84 3.63
N ASP A 164 -4.73 6.26 4.81
CA ASP A 164 -5.55 6.50 5.99
C ASP A 164 -5.88 7.99 6.18
N MET A 165 -7.16 8.35 6.00
CA MET A 165 -7.63 9.74 6.08
C MET A 165 -7.20 10.46 7.38
N PRO A 166 -7.41 9.95 8.60
CA PRO A 166 -7.00 10.64 9.81
C PRO A 166 -5.49 10.92 9.85
N THR A 167 -4.66 9.98 9.39
CA THR A 167 -3.21 10.17 9.27
C THR A 167 -2.86 11.28 8.27
N ILE A 168 -3.44 11.25 7.07
CA ILE A 168 -3.22 12.30 6.07
C ILE A 168 -3.67 13.66 6.57
N LYS A 169 -4.83 13.77 7.24
CA LYS A 169 -5.32 15.03 7.79
C LYS A 169 -4.40 15.60 8.87
N ALA A 170 -3.78 14.75 9.69
CA ALA A 170 -2.81 15.19 10.67
C ALA A 170 -1.54 15.75 9.99
N LEU A 171 -1.03 15.07 8.96
CA LEU A 171 0.14 15.51 8.20
C LEU A 171 -0.14 16.71 7.30
N ALA A 172 -1.41 16.90 6.88
CA ALA A 172 -1.85 18.11 6.20
C ALA A 172 -1.68 19.37 7.07
N GLY A 173 -1.63 19.25 8.40
CA GLY A 173 -1.32 20.34 9.32
C GLY A 173 0.17 20.70 9.44
N THR A 174 1.04 20.07 8.65
CA THR A 174 2.51 20.27 8.66
C THR A 174 3.02 20.68 7.28
N ASP A 175 4.34 20.85 7.11
CA ASP A 175 4.98 21.15 5.83
C ASP A 175 5.30 19.92 4.96
N THR A 176 4.94 18.72 5.42
CA THR A 176 5.19 17.44 4.71
C THR A 176 4.70 17.47 3.26
N LEU A 177 5.56 17.05 2.32
CA LEU A 177 5.19 16.82 0.93
C LEU A 177 4.58 15.42 0.75
N PHE A 178 3.86 15.19 -0.34
CA PHE A 178 3.25 13.90 -0.64
C PHE A 178 3.58 13.46 -2.07
N ALA A 179 4.28 12.35 -2.20
CA ALA A 179 4.49 11.65 -3.47
C ALA A 179 3.47 10.53 -3.60
N VAL A 180 2.62 10.60 -4.62
CA VAL A 180 1.48 9.69 -4.79
C VAL A 180 1.31 9.32 -6.27
N PRO A 181 0.65 8.20 -6.60
CA PRO A 181 0.35 7.84 -7.97
C PRO A 181 -0.71 8.78 -8.56
N LEU A 182 -0.76 8.88 -9.88
CA LEU A 182 -1.77 9.67 -10.60
C LEU A 182 -3.19 9.43 -10.07
N GLY A 183 -3.90 10.52 -9.80
CA GLY A 183 -5.29 10.47 -9.37
C GLY A 183 -5.47 10.44 -7.86
N VAL A 184 -4.53 9.84 -7.11
CA VAL A 184 -4.61 9.73 -5.65
C VAL A 184 -4.61 11.10 -4.98
N GLY A 185 -3.96 12.10 -5.60
CA GLY A 185 -3.96 13.47 -5.11
C GLY A 185 -5.35 14.09 -4.93
N ALA A 186 -6.36 13.62 -5.68
CA ALA A 186 -7.74 14.08 -5.50
C ALA A 186 -8.29 13.77 -4.09
N HIS A 187 -7.91 12.63 -3.51
CA HIS A 187 -8.27 12.29 -2.13
C HIS A 187 -7.56 13.19 -1.12
N LEU A 188 -6.25 13.41 -1.31
CA LEU A 188 -5.44 14.24 -0.42
C LEU A 188 -5.90 15.70 -0.42
N GLU A 189 -6.20 16.28 -1.59
CA GLU A 189 -6.78 17.62 -1.70
C GLU A 189 -8.14 17.71 -0.99
N HIS A 190 -9.00 16.71 -1.18
CA HIS A 190 -10.28 16.64 -0.50
C HIS A 190 -10.14 16.62 1.03
N TRP A 191 -9.04 16.06 1.54
CA TRP A 191 -8.73 16.01 2.97
C TRP A 191 -7.92 17.21 3.47
N GLY A 192 -7.64 18.19 2.61
CA GLY A 192 -7.04 19.47 2.99
C GLY A 192 -5.54 19.60 2.70
N VAL A 193 -4.95 18.67 1.94
CA VAL A 193 -3.56 18.84 1.45
C VAL A 193 -3.55 19.85 0.30
N PRO A 194 -2.83 20.96 0.38
CA PRO A 194 -2.70 21.91 -0.73
C PRO A 194 -2.04 21.27 -1.96
N ALA A 195 -2.55 21.58 -3.16
CA ALA A 195 -2.03 21.07 -4.43
C ALA A 195 -0.50 21.27 -4.59
N GLY A 196 0.04 22.40 -4.09
CA GLY A 196 1.48 22.69 -4.14
C GLY A 196 2.38 21.71 -3.36
N ARG A 197 1.81 20.93 -2.44
CA ARG A 197 2.53 19.88 -1.68
C ARG A 197 2.40 18.49 -2.29
N LEU A 198 1.63 18.33 -3.37
CA LEU A 198 1.45 17.05 -4.05
C LEU A 198 2.48 16.87 -5.17
N ARG A 199 2.98 15.65 -5.32
CA ARG A 199 3.77 15.16 -6.44
C ARG A 199 3.07 13.92 -6.97
N GLU A 200 2.12 14.13 -7.87
CA GLU A 200 1.40 13.04 -8.53
C GLU A 200 2.21 12.51 -9.71
N LEU A 201 2.52 11.22 -9.70
CA LEU A 201 3.41 10.56 -10.66
C LEU A 201 2.72 9.39 -11.35
N ASP A 202 2.97 9.26 -12.65
CA ASP A 202 2.73 8.03 -13.41
C ASP A 202 3.90 7.06 -13.21
N TRP A 203 3.76 5.81 -13.65
CA TRP A 203 4.91 4.90 -13.67
C TRP A 203 6.06 5.48 -14.50
N HIS A 204 7.27 5.23 -14.01
CA HIS A 204 8.55 5.71 -14.54
C HIS A 204 8.77 7.23 -14.41
N GLU A 205 7.80 7.99 -13.91
CA GLU A 205 8.01 9.40 -13.58
C GLU A 205 8.70 9.53 -12.21
N SER A 206 9.46 10.62 -12.06
CA SER A 206 10.21 10.91 -10.84
C SER A 206 10.02 12.34 -10.38
N THR A 207 10.21 12.57 -9.09
CA THR A 207 10.26 13.89 -8.48
C THR A 207 11.43 14.00 -7.50
N ARG A 208 11.87 15.22 -7.21
CA ARG A 208 12.87 15.48 -6.17
C ARG A 208 12.23 16.13 -4.96
N VAL A 209 12.60 15.65 -3.78
CA VAL A 209 12.26 16.25 -2.49
C VAL A 209 13.53 16.31 -1.67
N GLY A 210 14.10 17.50 -1.50
CA GLY A 210 15.44 17.66 -0.92
C GLY A 210 16.52 16.96 -1.76
N GLY A 211 17.38 16.17 -1.12
CA GLY A 211 18.40 15.35 -1.78
C GLY A 211 17.83 14.11 -2.48
N LEU A 212 16.65 13.63 -2.07
CA LEU A 212 16.06 12.41 -2.59
C LEU A 212 15.41 12.58 -3.97
N THR A 213 15.57 11.54 -4.80
CA THR A 213 14.77 11.28 -5.99
C THR A 213 13.79 10.15 -5.69
N LEU A 214 12.50 10.42 -5.89
CA LEU A 214 11.43 9.45 -5.71
C LEU A 214 10.87 9.10 -7.09
N THR A 215 10.84 7.81 -7.42
CA THR A 215 10.34 7.29 -8.70
C THR A 215 9.18 6.34 -8.45
N ALA A 216 8.04 6.60 -9.06
CA ALA A 216 6.93 5.65 -9.07
C ALA A 216 7.25 4.54 -10.09
N THR A 217 7.32 3.31 -9.64
CA THR A 217 7.61 2.14 -10.48
C THR A 217 6.38 1.25 -10.65
N PRO A 218 6.31 0.44 -11.72
CA PRO A 218 5.20 -0.46 -11.95
C PRO A 218 4.87 -1.37 -10.77
N ALA A 219 3.60 -1.72 -10.63
CA ALA A 219 3.09 -2.68 -9.67
C ALA A 219 1.89 -3.43 -10.26
N ARG A 220 1.66 -4.67 -9.82
CA ARG A 220 0.45 -5.43 -10.14
C ARG A 220 -0.54 -5.35 -9.01
N HIS A 221 -1.53 -4.47 -9.13
CA HIS A 221 -2.56 -4.30 -8.13
C HIS A 221 -3.82 -3.68 -8.77
N PHE A 222 -4.68 -3.08 -7.95
CA PHE A 222 -5.83 -2.31 -8.40
C PHE A 222 -6.05 -1.13 -7.44
N CYS A 223 -7.05 -0.31 -7.73
CA CYS A 223 -7.44 0.78 -6.85
C CYS A 223 -8.90 0.67 -6.45
N GLY A 224 -9.25 1.27 -5.32
CA GLY A 224 -10.63 1.57 -5.03
C GLY A 224 -11.00 1.85 -3.59
N ARG A 225 -11.72 2.96 -3.38
CA ARG A 225 -12.30 3.31 -2.08
C ARG A 225 -13.81 3.14 -2.02
N GLY A 226 -14.49 3.05 -3.17
CA GLY A 226 -15.95 3.03 -3.28
C GLY A 226 -16.53 1.66 -3.65
N LEU A 227 -17.80 1.43 -3.30
CA LEU A 227 -18.51 0.18 -3.61
C LEU A 227 -18.99 0.08 -5.08
N ARG A 228 -19.09 1.20 -5.83
CA ARG A 228 -19.84 1.26 -7.10
C ARG A 228 -19.33 2.25 -8.19
N ASN A 229 -18.13 2.83 -8.05
CA ASN A 229 -17.61 3.75 -9.07
C ASN A 229 -16.44 3.12 -9.84
N THR A 230 -16.30 3.44 -11.12
CA THR A 230 -15.07 3.23 -11.88
C THR A 230 -13.95 3.98 -11.17
N GLN A 231 -12.91 3.26 -10.76
CA GLN A 231 -11.77 3.82 -10.05
C GLN A 231 -10.72 4.24 -11.09
N HIS A 232 -10.23 5.48 -10.97
CA HIS A 232 -9.34 6.12 -11.95
C HIS A 232 -7.98 6.51 -11.35
N THR A 233 -7.64 5.94 -10.20
CA THR A 233 -6.38 6.18 -9.49
C THR A 233 -5.37 5.11 -9.89
N LEU A 234 -4.11 5.49 -10.03
CA LEU A 234 -3.01 4.56 -10.27
C LEU A 234 -2.59 3.90 -8.95
N TRP A 235 -1.90 2.77 -9.05
CA TRP A 235 -1.14 2.12 -7.97
C TRP A 235 0.31 2.01 -8.39
N ALA A 236 1.25 2.10 -7.47
CA ALA A 236 2.69 2.05 -7.77
C ALA A 236 3.48 1.39 -6.65
N SER A 237 4.61 0.80 -7.04
CA SER A 237 5.73 0.61 -6.12
C SER A 237 6.64 1.84 -6.20
N TRP A 238 7.61 1.95 -5.29
CA TRP A 238 8.43 3.16 -5.19
C TRP A 238 9.91 2.85 -5.02
N VAL A 239 10.72 3.56 -5.80
CA VAL A 239 12.14 3.73 -5.55
C VAL A 239 12.36 5.08 -4.89
N VAL A 240 13.16 5.09 -3.81
CA VAL A 240 13.67 6.31 -3.19
C VAL A 240 15.18 6.22 -3.15
N ALA A 241 15.84 7.12 -3.88
CA ALA A 241 17.29 7.17 -4.00
C ALA A 241 17.80 8.53 -3.51
N GLY A 242 18.74 8.51 -2.57
CA GLY A 242 19.55 9.66 -2.21
C GLY A 242 20.95 9.59 -2.83
N ASP A 243 21.87 10.35 -2.26
CA ASP A 243 23.25 10.43 -2.75
C ASP A 243 24.06 9.17 -2.42
N GLU A 244 23.77 8.53 -1.28
CA GLU A 244 24.50 7.35 -0.79
C GLU A 244 23.63 6.10 -0.76
N HIS A 245 22.34 6.23 -0.44
CA HIS A 245 21.47 5.09 -0.20
C HIS A 245 20.28 5.02 -1.15
N ARG A 246 19.80 3.81 -1.40
CA ARG A 246 18.60 3.52 -2.21
C ARG A 246 17.73 2.49 -1.52
N VAL A 247 16.43 2.77 -1.45
CA VAL A 247 15.44 1.85 -0.93
C VAL A 247 14.29 1.65 -1.91
N TYR A 248 13.70 0.45 -1.86
CA TYR A 248 12.52 0.09 -2.62
C TYR A 248 11.34 -0.21 -1.68
N HIS A 249 10.13 0.24 -2.03
CA HIS A 249 8.89 -0.08 -1.34
C HIS A 249 7.89 -0.70 -2.32
N SER A 250 7.42 -1.91 -2.03
CA SER A 250 6.57 -2.66 -2.97
C SER A 250 5.12 -2.18 -3.05
N GLY A 251 4.64 -1.38 -2.09
CA GLY A 251 3.21 -1.33 -1.80
C GLY A 251 2.72 -2.72 -1.40
N ASP A 252 1.62 -3.15 -2.00
CA ASP A 252 1.00 -4.47 -1.79
C ASP A 252 0.82 -5.24 -3.12
N THR A 253 1.71 -5.01 -4.08
CA THR A 253 1.73 -5.61 -5.43
C THR A 253 1.78 -7.14 -5.45
N GLY A 254 1.21 -7.75 -6.49
CA GLY A 254 1.49 -9.14 -6.87
C GLY A 254 2.81 -9.29 -7.62
N TYR A 255 3.24 -10.55 -7.79
CA TYR A 255 4.50 -10.86 -8.46
C TYR A 255 4.44 -10.64 -9.99
N PHE A 256 5.53 -10.12 -10.57
CA PHE A 256 5.72 -9.97 -12.01
C PHE A 256 7.18 -9.80 -12.42
N ASP A 257 7.48 -10.13 -13.68
CA ASP A 257 8.85 -10.10 -14.21
C ASP A 257 9.49 -8.71 -14.21
N GLY A 258 8.69 -7.63 -14.17
CA GLY A 258 9.20 -6.27 -14.20
C GLY A 258 9.99 -5.85 -12.96
N PHE A 259 10.02 -6.66 -11.88
CA PHE A 259 10.97 -6.44 -10.79
C PHE A 259 12.43 -6.56 -11.22
N ARG A 260 12.74 -7.41 -12.22
CA ARG A 260 14.08 -7.49 -12.81
C ARG A 260 14.44 -6.21 -13.54
N ASP A 261 13.48 -5.64 -14.26
CA ASP A 261 13.67 -4.37 -14.97
C ASP A 261 13.87 -3.21 -13.99
N ILE A 262 13.11 -3.19 -12.89
CA ILE A 262 13.28 -2.22 -11.80
C ILE A 262 14.66 -2.36 -11.15
N GLY A 263 15.07 -3.58 -10.82
CA GLY A 263 16.39 -3.88 -10.26
C GLY A 263 17.54 -3.43 -11.17
N ALA A 264 17.43 -3.73 -12.48
CA ALA A 264 18.41 -3.32 -13.47
C ALA A 264 18.48 -1.78 -13.65
N ALA A 265 17.35 -1.09 -13.56
CA ALA A 265 17.28 0.36 -13.78
C ALA A 265 17.70 1.20 -12.55
N HIS A 266 17.42 0.71 -11.34
CA HIS A 266 17.51 1.51 -10.12
C HIS A 266 18.43 0.92 -9.04
N GLY A 267 18.70 -0.38 -9.10
CA GLY A 267 19.51 -1.09 -8.12
C GLY A 267 21.02 -0.81 -8.24
N PRO A 268 21.82 -1.47 -7.38
CA PRO A 268 21.37 -2.29 -6.25
C PRO A 268 20.72 -1.43 -5.15
N PHE A 269 19.88 -2.05 -4.33
CA PHE A 269 19.21 -1.37 -3.21
C PHE A 269 19.88 -1.74 -1.89
N ASP A 270 20.02 -0.78 -0.98
CA ASP A 270 20.46 -1.04 0.40
C ASP A 270 19.39 -1.80 1.17
N ALA A 271 18.12 -1.50 0.90
CA ALA A 271 17.00 -2.23 1.47
C ALA A 271 15.77 -2.26 0.55
N THR A 272 15.06 -3.39 0.59
CA THR A 272 13.77 -3.56 -0.08
C THR A 272 12.70 -3.87 0.95
N MET A 273 11.64 -3.06 0.99
CA MET A 273 10.46 -3.22 1.83
C MET A 273 9.37 -3.92 1.02
N ILE A 274 9.17 -5.22 1.25
CA ILE A 274 8.38 -6.07 0.35
C ILE A 274 7.22 -6.70 1.10
N GLN A 275 6.01 -6.57 0.55
CA GLN A 275 4.84 -7.28 1.02
C GLN A 275 5.08 -8.79 1.05
N ILE A 276 4.72 -9.41 2.16
CA ILE A 276 4.67 -10.87 2.28
C ILE A 276 3.33 -11.41 2.78
N GLY A 277 2.37 -10.53 3.10
CA GLY A 277 1.09 -10.90 3.69
C GLY A 277 -0.11 -10.51 2.83
N ALA A 278 -1.29 -10.91 3.30
CA ALA A 278 -2.57 -10.76 2.60
C ALA A 278 -2.70 -11.57 1.30
N TYR A 279 -1.82 -12.53 1.03
CA TYR A 279 -2.05 -13.52 -0.01
C TYR A 279 -3.19 -14.45 0.38
N SER A 280 -3.75 -15.11 -0.61
CA SER A 280 -4.58 -16.27 -0.37
C SER A 280 -3.98 -17.39 -1.17
N HIS A 281 -3.64 -18.47 -0.50
CA HIS A 281 -3.52 -19.77 -1.12
C HIS A 281 -4.54 -20.68 -0.47
N PHE A 282 -5.19 -21.49 -1.29
CA PHE A 282 -6.03 -22.55 -0.77
C PHE A 282 -5.17 -23.81 -0.69
N TRP A 283 -4.85 -24.22 0.54
CA TRP A 283 -4.51 -25.61 0.79
C TRP A 283 -5.80 -26.35 1.10
N PRO A 284 -6.39 -27.14 0.19
CA PRO A 284 -7.45 -28.02 0.61
C PRO A 284 -6.86 -28.98 1.65
N LYS A 285 -7.55 -29.13 2.79
CA LYS A 285 -7.22 -30.18 3.76
C LYS A 285 -7.12 -31.50 2.97
N ASN A 286 -5.97 -32.18 3.08
CA ASN A 286 -5.61 -33.45 2.41
C ASN A 286 -4.94 -33.37 1.02
N HIS A 287 -4.38 -32.22 0.60
CA HIS A 287 -3.47 -32.20 -0.56
C HIS A 287 -2.05 -32.59 -0.14
N THR A 288 -1.45 -33.59 -0.80
CA THR A 288 -0.08 -34.08 -0.55
C THR A 288 0.98 -33.42 -1.43
N ASP A 289 0.56 -32.74 -2.51
CA ASP A 289 1.47 -31.95 -3.35
C ASP A 289 1.62 -30.57 -2.77
N TYR A 290 2.87 -30.16 -2.47
CA TYR A 290 3.32 -28.82 -2.00
C TYR A 290 3.05 -27.67 -3.00
N THR A 291 2.19 -27.88 -4.00
CA THR A 291 1.69 -26.87 -4.93
C THR A 291 0.41 -26.23 -4.38
N PRO A 292 0.43 -24.95 -3.99
CA PRO A 292 -0.77 -24.27 -3.54
C PRO A 292 -1.81 -24.16 -4.67
N LEU A 293 -3.10 -24.32 -4.39
CA LEU A 293 -4.12 -23.91 -5.36
C LEU A 293 -4.08 -22.39 -5.54
N PRO A 294 -4.40 -21.87 -6.74
CA PRO A 294 -4.54 -20.44 -6.95
C PRO A 294 -5.58 -19.91 -5.97
N GLY A 295 -5.20 -18.92 -5.18
CA GLY A 295 -6.12 -18.38 -4.18
C GLY A 295 -7.16 -17.45 -4.74
N MET A 296 -7.67 -16.61 -3.85
CA MET A 296 -8.68 -15.62 -4.17
C MET A 296 -8.16 -14.48 -5.04
N TRP A 297 -6.88 -14.16 -5.00
CA TRP A 297 -6.34 -13.02 -5.74
C TRP A 297 -4.85 -13.22 -6.04
N PRO A 298 -4.50 -14.33 -6.71
CA PRO A 298 -3.11 -14.78 -6.80
C PRO A 298 -2.19 -13.81 -7.55
N ASP A 299 -2.74 -12.88 -8.33
CA ASP A 299 -1.94 -12.01 -9.20
C ASP A 299 -1.65 -10.63 -8.59
N ILE A 300 -2.18 -10.32 -7.40
CA ILE A 300 -2.14 -8.96 -6.83
C ILE A 300 -1.68 -8.89 -5.37
N HIS A 301 -1.37 -10.02 -4.73
CA HIS A 301 -0.69 -10.07 -3.43
C HIS A 301 0.32 -11.21 -3.46
N MET A 302 1.58 -10.92 -3.15
CA MET A 302 2.66 -11.90 -3.10
C MET A 302 2.56 -12.82 -1.89
N THR A 303 2.94 -14.07 -2.09
CA THR A 303 3.39 -14.96 -1.01
C THR A 303 4.71 -14.52 -0.40
N PRO A 304 5.11 -15.06 0.76
CA PRO A 304 6.46 -14.86 1.28
C PRO A 304 7.55 -15.36 0.31
N ALA A 305 7.32 -16.49 -0.37
CA ALA A 305 8.25 -17.02 -1.36
C ALA A 305 8.41 -16.07 -2.57
N GLU A 306 7.30 -15.55 -3.11
CA GLU A 306 7.33 -14.53 -4.16
C GLU A 306 7.96 -13.23 -3.66
N GLY A 307 7.73 -12.83 -2.40
CA GLY A 307 8.36 -11.65 -1.81
C GLY A 307 9.89 -11.79 -1.72
N VAL A 308 10.40 -12.96 -1.35
CA VAL A 308 11.85 -13.27 -1.39
C VAL A 308 12.36 -13.28 -2.83
N GLN A 309 11.60 -13.86 -3.76
CA GLN A 309 11.98 -13.86 -5.17
C GLN A 309 12.05 -12.43 -5.73
N THR A 310 11.08 -11.57 -5.40
CA THR A 310 11.09 -10.14 -5.74
C THR A 310 12.33 -9.43 -5.18
N HIS A 311 12.73 -9.71 -3.93
CA HIS A 311 13.97 -9.18 -3.37
C HIS A 311 15.18 -9.55 -4.23
N LEU A 312 15.30 -10.83 -4.62
CA LEU A 312 16.40 -11.29 -5.45
C LEU A 312 16.37 -10.64 -6.85
N ASP A 313 15.21 -10.55 -7.48
CA ASP A 313 15.09 -9.92 -8.81
C ASP A 313 15.45 -8.42 -8.78
N LEU A 314 15.08 -7.71 -7.71
CA LEU A 314 15.48 -6.31 -7.47
C LEU A 314 17.00 -6.15 -7.25
N GLN A 315 17.68 -7.21 -6.80
CA GLN A 315 19.12 -7.24 -6.55
C GLN A 315 19.93 -7.90 -7.68
N GLY A 316 19.32 -8.09 -8.86
CA GLY A 316 20.00 -8.68 -10.02
C GLY A 316 20.21 -10.20 -9.91
N GLY A 317 19.37 -10.89 -9.15
CA GLY A 317 19.34 -12.35 -9.00
C GLY A 317 20.25 -12.91 -7.92
N ALA A 318 20.96 -12.06 -7.18
CA ALA A 318 21.82 -12.45 -6.07
C ALA A 318 21.37 -11.75 -4.77
N PRO A 319 21.56 -12.38 -3.59
CA PRO A 319 21.23 -11.72 -2.33
C PRO A 319 22.15 -10.51 -2.11
N GLY A 320 21.53 -9.36 -1.82
CA GLY A 320 22.20 -8.09 -1.54
C GLY A 320 21.27 -7.16 -0.77
N GLY A 321 21.83 -6.22 -0.02
CA GLY A 321 21.04 -5.35 0.85
C GLY A 321 20.20 -6.11 1.89
N VAL A 322 19.22 -5.43 2.49
CA VAL A 322 18.32 -5.98 3.51
C VAL A 322 16.90 -6.12 2.96
N LEU A 323 16.29 -7.29 3.15
CA LEU A 323 14.85 -7.47 2.99
C LEU A 323 14.13 -7.10 4.28
N LEU A 324 13.24 -6.10 4.24
CA LEU A 324 12.29 -5.78 5.30
C LEU A 324 10.88 -6.25 4.89
N PRO A 325 10.36 -7.35 5.45
CA PRO A 325 9.02 -7.82 5.13
C PRO A 325 7.94 -6.89 5.71
N ILE A 326 6.97 -6.49 4.89
CA ILE A 326 5.86 -5.61 5.26
C ILE A 326 4.50 -6.26 4.95
N HIS A 327 3.40 -5.55 5.24
CA HIS A 327 2.02 -5.94 4.91
C HIS A 327 1.51 -7.21 5.65
N TRP A 328 2.07 -7.51 6.83
CA TRP A 328 1.67 -8.66 7.66
C TRP A 328 1.60 -8.27 9.14
N GLY A 329 1.02 -9.13 9.98
CA GLY A 329 1.05 -9.00 11.44
C GLY A 329 0.22 -7.86 12.06
N THR A 330 -0.27 -6.90 11.27
CA THR A 330 -0.95 -5.69 11.77
C THR A 330 -2.45 -5.68 11.51
N PHE A 331 -2.91 -6.09 10.32
CA PHE A 331 -4.34 -6.22 10.01
C PHE A 331 -4.64 -7.62 9.47
N ASN A 332 -5.83 -8.13 9.78
CA ASN A 332 -6.32 -9.38 9.21
C ASN A 332 -7.09 -9.09 7.91
N LEU A 333 -6.40 -9.20 6.78
CA LEU A 333 -6.92 -8.89 5.44
C LEU A 333 -7.12 -10.13 4.56
N ALA A 334 -6.73 -11.31 5.03
CA ALA A 334 -6.73 -12.54 4.26
C ALA A 334 -6.96 -13.78 5.14
N PRO A 335 -7.31 -14.94 4.55
CA PRO A 335 -7.68 -16.12 5.34
C PRO A 335 -6.51 -16.87 6.00
N HIS A 336 -5.25 -16.53 5.67
CA HIS A 336 -4.06 -17.13 6.28
C HIS A 336 -3.95 -16.79 7.78
N ALA A 337 -3.12 -17.54 8.52
CA ALA A 337 -2.89 -17.25 9.93
C ALA A 337 -2.10 -15.94 10.09
N TRP A 338 -2.39 -15.16 11.14
CA TRP A 338 -1.91 -13.78 11.24
C TRP A 338 -0.37 -13.63 11.27
N ALA A 339 0.33 -14.62 11.82
CA ALA A 339 1.79 -14.63 11.97
C ALA A 339 2.52 -15.45 10.89
N GLU A 340 1.79 -16.29 10.14
CA GLU A 340 2.39 -17.24 9.20
C GLU A 340 3.29 -16.60 8.14
N PRO A 341 3.00 -15.41 7.58
CA PRO A 341 3.93 -14.77 6.65
C PRO A 341 5.35 -14.63 7.21
N GLY A 342 5.50 -14.23 8.48
CA GLY A 342 6.79 -14.04 9.12
C GLY A 342 7.50 -15.32 9.54
N GLU A 343 6.85 -16.49 9.44
CA GLU A 343 7.51 -17.79 9.68
C GLU A 343 8.41 -18.21 8.51
N TRP A 344 8.33 -17.50 7.37
CA TRP A 344 9.10 -17.74 6.15
C TRP A 344 10.30 -16.80 5.95
N THR A 345 10.52 -15.85 6.87
CA THR A 345 11.50 -14.76 6.73
C THR A 345 12.55 -14.80 7.82
#